data_AF-A0A4J1MQB5-F1
#
_entry.id   AF-A0A4J1MQB5-F1
#
_cell.length_a   1.000
_cell.length_b   1.000
_cell.length_c   1.000
_cell.angle_alpha   90.00
_cell.angle_beta   90.00
_cell.angle_gamma   90.00
#
_symmetry.space_group_name_H-M   'P 1'
#
loop_
_entity.id
_entity.type
_entity.pdbx_description
1 polymer ?
#
loop_
_entity_poly.entity_id
_entity_poly.type
_entity_poly.pdbx_seq_one_letter_code
_entity_poly.pdbx_strand_id
1 'polypeptide(L)'
;MNFFSKLFNLKQNNHNRDTNSDCNNFYLNKLECGLTPGQLILIDWTQKTGRNYNFPRYFKYSLQIDPESTHNQLYKLGYFTKNKTLAYLKVVELKTILAKHNLATSGKKAELITRIINNINVDKLDIPFEFKLTKEAQNLIIEHSDYIKAYYDKDITMEDYCKEKNNISFKATFGDIKWSLLNKQAHRNTVSGDFGCLSNTRKAQGRHLEQEGNIKHALIYYIESLIITISGLENNFSATDYPVYYPDSIPDYSLKHIQTLMESLSDDDYDFAFDEALFRFSILNANHFLSKEDIDYLRVNLPRSTAEEINNYLKKYECYSPLNNLELDDFE
;
A
#
# COMPACT_ATOMS: atom_id res chain seq x y z
N MET A 1 -48.95 12.35 -9.00
CA MET A 1 -48.46 10.97 -8.76
C MET A 1 -47.29 10.69 -9.68
N ASN A 2 -46.25 10.04 -9.16
CA ASN A 2 -45.06 9.51 -9.87
C ASN A 2 -43.89 10.45 -10.23
N PHE A 3 -43.50 11.35 -9.32
CA PHE A 3 -42.11 11.86 -9.29
C PHE A 3 -41.29 11.20 -8.14
N PHE A 4 -41.93 11.01 -6.98
CA PHE A 4 -41.31 10.33 -5.83
C PHE A 4 -41.01 8.84 -6.04
N SER A 5 -41.77 8.13 -6.87
CA SER A 5 -41.49 6.71 -7.20
C SER A 5 -40.27 6.54 -8.12
N LYS A 6 -39.88 7.57 -8.88
CA LYS A 6 -38.64 7.57 -9.66
C LYS A 6 -37.42 7.84 -8.77
N LEU A 7 -37.53 8.74 -7.79
CA LEU A 7 -36.45 8.99 -6.82
C LEU A 7 -36.19 7.78 -5.90
N PHE A 8 -37.24 7.07 -5.48
CA PHE A 8 -37.09 5.84 -4.69
C PHE A 8 -36.55 4.66 -5.52
N ASN A 9 -36.89 4.55 -6.81
CA ASN A 9 -36.31 3.53 -7.68
C ASN A 9 -34.85 3.82 -8.09
N LEU A 10 -34.43 5.09 -8.15
CA LEU A 10 -33.03 5.45 -8.42
C LEU A 10 -32.14 5.27 -7.17
N LYS A 11 -32.69 5.44 -5.96
CA LYS A 11 -31.98 5.11 -4.70
C LYS A 11 -31.93 3.61 -4.37
N GLN A 12 -32.78 2.78 -4.99
CA GLN A 12 -32.76 1.31 -4.80
C GLN A 12 -32.00 0.54 -5.88
N ASN A 13 -31.64 1.17 -7.01
CA ASN A 13 -30.96 0.49 -8.13
C ASN A 13 -29.45 0.75 -8.27
N ASN A 14 -28.81 1.44 -7.33
CA ASN A 14 -27.34 1.52 -7.31
C ASN A 14 -26.76 0.69 -6.15
N HIS A 15 -26.37 -0.52 -6.54
CA HIS A 15 -25.52 -1.50 -5.85
C HIS A 15 -26.14 -2.41 -4.79
N ASN A 16 -27.24 -3.05 -5.18
CA ASN A 16 -27.21 -4.51 -5.19
C ASN A 16 -25.93 -4.94 -5.94
N ARG A 17 -24.99 -5.57 -5.22
CA ARG A 17 -23.94 -6.35 -5.89
C ARG A 17 -24.68 -7.35 -6.76
N ASP A 18 -24.45 -7.30 -8.06
CA ASP A 18 -24.83 -8.37 -8.98
C ASP A 18 -24.35 -9.69 -8.37
N THR A 19 -25.29 -10.42 -7.77
CA THR A 19 -25.05 -11.73 -7.17
C THR A 19 -25.13 -12.84 -8.22
N ASN A 20 -25.02 -12.48 -9.50
CA ASN A 20 -24.90 -13.39 -10.64
C ASN A 20 -23.93 -12.84 -11.70
N SER A 21 -22.79 -12.30 -11.25
CA SER A 21 -21.56 -12.41 -12.03
C SER A 21 -21.07 -13.84 -11.83
N ASP A 22 -20.78 -14.57 -12.91
CA ASP A 22 -19.86 -15.72 -12.83
C ASP A 22 -18.55 -15.19 -12.24
N CYS A 23 -18.46 -15.16 -10.91
CA CYS A 23 -17.38 -14.53 -10.16
C CYS A 23 -16.13 -15.37 -10.33
N ASN A 24 -15.43 -15.14 -11.43
CA ASN A 24 -14.05 -15.57 -11.63
C ASN A 24 -13.22 -14.92 -10.52
N ASN A 25 -13.03 -15.64 -9.41
CA ASN A 25 -12.18 -15.17 -8.35
C ASN A 25 -10.74 -15.09 -8.86
N PHE A 26 -10.23 -13.86 -9.00
CA PHE A 26 -8.86 -13.58 -9.46
C PHE A 26 -7.81 -14.47 -8.78
N TYR A 27 -7.92 -14.70 -7.47
CA TYR A 27 -6.95 -15.47 -6.69
C TYR A 27 -6.94 -16.98 -6.98
N LEU A 28 -7.96 -17.50 -7.66
CA LEU A 28 -8.03 -18.90 -8.10
C LEU A 28 -7.48 -19.09 -9.51
N ASN A 29 -7.33 -18.01 -10.29
CA ASN A 29 -6.84 -18.06 -11.66
C ASN A 29 -5.31 -18.10 -11.69
N LYS A 30 -4.76 -18.80 -12.68
CA LYS A 30 -3.31 -18.82 -12.89
C LYS A 30 -2.85 -17.51 -13.51
N LEU A 31 -1.76 -16.97 -12.97
CA LEU A 31 -0.97 -15.90 -13.56
C LEU A 31 -0.19 -16.45 -14.77
N GLU A 32 0.44 -15.55 -15.53
CA GLU A 32 1.30 -15.89 -16.68
C GLU A 32 2.41 -16.89 -16.31
N CYS A 33 2.89 -16.86 -15.07
CA CYS A 33 3.92 -17.78 -14.57
C CYS A 33 3.39 -19.21 -14.28
N GLY A 34 2.11 -19.48 -14.55
CA GLY A 34 1.47 -20.78 -14.36
C GLY A 34 1.04 -21.11 -12.93
N LEU A 35 1.29 -20.20 -11.98
CA LEU A 35 0.89 -20.30 -10.58
C LEU A 35 -0.33 -19.43 -10.29
N THR A 36 -1.16 -19.83 -9.32
CA THR A 36 -2.15 -18.90 -8.75
C THR A 36 -1.46 -17.85 -7.88
N PRO A 37 -2.07 -16.67 -7.66
CA PRO A 37 -1.60 -15.72 -6.67
C PRO A 37 -1.32 -16.35 -5.30
N GLY A 38 -2.21 -17.23 -4.83
CA GLY A 38 -2.03 -17.93 -3.57
C GLY A 38 -0.77 -18.79 -3.52
N GLN A 39 -0.49 -19.55 -4.58
CA GLN A 39 0.72 -20.36 -4.69
C GLN A 39 1.98 -19.48 -4.72
N LEU A 40 1.96 -18.40 -5.49
CA LEU A 40 3.11 -17.49 -5.60
C LEU A 40 3.46 -16.85 -4.25
N ILE A 41 2.46 -16.35 -3.53
CA ILE A 41 2.65 -15.75 -2.20
C ILE A 41 3.06 -16.80 -1.16
N LEU A 42 2.61 -18.04 -1.29
CA LEU A 42 3.05 -19.13 -0.42
C LEU A 42 4.53 -19.46 -0.63
N ILE A 43 5.01 -19.45 -1.88
CA ILE A 43 6.43 -19.64 -2.20
C ILE A 43 7.28 -18.52 -1.58
N ASP A 44 6.90 -17.27 -1.77
CA ASP A 44 7.59 -16.10 -1.17
C ASP A 44 7.58 -16.16 0.37
N TRP A 45 6.45 -16.52 0.98
CA TRP A 45 6.34 -16.68 2.44
C TRP A 45 7.23 -17.81 2.97
N THR A 46 7.26 -18.96 2.29
CA THR A 46 8.11 -20.09 2.66
C THR A 46 9.58 -19.75 2.47
N GLN A 47 9.96 -19.00 1.43
CA GLN A 47 11.33 -18.50 1.25
C GLN A 47 11.78 -17.65 2.45
N LYS A 48 10.92 -16.76 2.94
CA LYS A 48 11.23 -15.86 4.07
C LYS A 48 11.28 -16.56 5.41
N THR A 49 10.46 -17.60 5.61
CA THR A 49 10.31 -18.25 6.93
C THR A 49 11.04 -19.58 7.07
N GLY A 50 11.21 -20.31 5.97
CA GLY A 50 11.71 -21.68 5.92
C GLY A 50 10.72 -22.73 6.47
N ARG A 51 9.48 -22.34 6.78
CA ARG A 51 8.50 -23.17 7.49
C ARG A 51 7.43 -23.73 6.56
N ASN A 52 6.82 -24.83 6.99
CA ASN A 52 5.64 -25.46 6.36
C ASN A 52 4.47 -25.65 7.33
N TYR A 53 4.40 -24.84 8.39
CA TYR A 53 3.38 -24.92 9.45
C TYR A 53 3.13 -23.52 10.02
N ASN A 54 2.07 -23.35 10.83
CA ASN A 54 1.65 -22.07 11.39
C ASN A 54 1.43 -20.99 10.33
N PHE A 55 0.79 -21.37 9.23
CA PHE A 55 0.50 -20.45 8.14
C PHE A 55 -0.44 -19.32 8.59
N PRO A 56 -0.20 -18.08 8.13
CA PRO A 56 -1.13 -16.98 8.33
C PRO A 56 -2.54 -17.29 7.79
N ARG A 57 -3.56 -16.80 8.51
CA ARG A 57 -4.97 -17.01 8.15
C ARG A 57 -5.35 -16.42 6.79
N TYR A 58 -4.64 -15.39 6.30
CA TYR A 58 -4.93 -14.77 5.01
C TYR A 58 -4.77 -15.73 3.83
N PHE A 59 -3.94 -16.80 3.94
CA PHE A 59 -3.84 -17.80 2.89
C PHE A 59 -5.18 -18.47 2.60
N LYS A 60 -5.94 -18.76 3.67
CA LYS A 60 -7.26 -19.36 3.55
C LYS A 60 -8.33 -18.35 3.15
N TYR A 61 -8.37 -17.19 3.82
CA TYR A 61 -9.48 -16.26 3.65
C TYR A 61 -9.34 -15.32 2.44
N SER A 62 -8.13 -14.83 2.18
CA SER A 62 -7.88 -13.87 1.10
C SER A 62 -7.42 -14.57 -0.17
N LEU A 63 -6.48 -15.51 -0.06
CA LEU A 63 -5.88 -16.22 -1.20
C LEU A 63 -6.61 -17.52 -1.56
N GLN A 64 -7.58 -17.94 -0.75
CA GLN A 64 -8.43 -19.11 -0.98
C GLN A 64 -7.68 -20.41 -1.26
N ILE A 65 -6.52 -20.59 -0.62
CA ILE A 65 -5.78 -21.85 -0.65
C ILE A 65 -5.77 -22.51 0.73
N ASP A 66 -5.69 -23.84 0.76
CA ASP A 66 -5.22 -24.55 1.95
C ASP A 66 -3.69 -24.55 1.92
N PRO A 67 -3.00 -23.76 2.77
CA PRO A 67 -1.57 -23.55 2.65
C PRO A 67 -0.76 -24.81 2.95
N GLU A 68 -1.25 -25.72 3.80
CA GLU A 68 -0.53 -26.96 4.10
C GLU A 68 -0.56 -27.93 2.91
N SER A 69 -1.75 -28.22 2.37
CA SER A 69 -1.89 -29.05 1.16
C SER A 69 -1.15 -28.43 -0.03
N THR A 70 -1.29 -27.12 -0.23
CA THR A 70 -0.64 -26.40 -1.34
C THR A 70 0.89 -26.43 -1.21
N HIS A 71 1.42 -26.21 -0.01
CA HIS A 71 2.86 -26.31 0.22
C HIS A 71 3.38 -27.72 -0.09
N ASN A 72 2.68 -28.76 0.36
CA ASN A 72 3.05 -30.15 0.09
C ASN A 72 3.02 -30.48 -1.41
N GLN A 73 2.07 -29.92 -2.15
CA GLN A 73 2.02 -30.03 -3.61
C GLN A 73 3.22 -29.33 -4.26
N LEU A 74 3.50 -28.09 -3.88
CA LEU A 74 4.64 -27.32 -4.40
C LEU A 74 5.98 -28.00 -4.10
N TYR A 75 6.13 -28.63 -2.92
CA TYR A 75 7.30 -29.44 -2.59
C TYR A 75 7.46 -30.63 -3.55
N LYS A 76 6.37 -31.38 -3.80
CA LYS A 76 6.38 -32.50 -4.77
C LYS A 76 6.69 -32.05 -6.20
N LEU A 77 6.29 -30.84 -6.57
CA LEU A 77 6.57 -30.22 -7.86
C LEU A 77 8.00 -29.66 -7.98
N GLY A 78 8.82 -29.75 -6.92
CA GLY A 78 10.22 -29.33 -6.97
C GLY A 78 10.45 -27.84 -6.73
N TYR A 79 9.48 -27.10 -6.17
CA TYR A 79 9.70 -25.70 -5.80
C TYR A 79 10.57 -25.55 -4.55
N PHE A 80 10.59 -26.55 -3.68
CA PHE A 80 11.33 -26.53 -2.43
C PHE A 80 12.27 -27.74 -2.28
N THR A 81 13.40 -27.51 -1.65
CA THR A 81 14.26 -28.51 -1.04
C THR A 81 14.03 -28.55 0.46
N LYS A 82 14.07 -29.74 1.06
CA LYS A 82 13.87 -29.95 2.49
C LYS A 82 15.21 -30.34 3.12
N ASN A 83 15.74 -29.49 3.98
CA ASN A 83 17.07 -29.67 4.59
C ASN A 83 16.96 -29.67 6.11
N LYS A 84 17.77 -30.47 6.80
CA LYS A 84 17.84 -30.41 8.27
C LYS A 84 18.47 -29.09 8.71
N THR A 85 17.94 -28.47 9.75
CA THR A 85 18.39 -27.17 10.24
C THR A 85 18.59 -27.15 11.74
N LEU A 86 19.73 -26.60 12.15
CA LEU A 86 20.05 -26.33 13.56
C LEU A 86 19.51 -24.96 14.01
N ALA A 87 19.08 -24.11 13.07
CA ALA A 87 18.69 -22.74 13.35
C ALA A 87 17.46 -22.65 14.26
N TYR A 88 16.55 -23.62 14.18
CA TYR A 88 15.31 -23.66 14.97
C TYR A 88 15.50 -24.24 16.38
N LEU A 89 16.63 -24.87 16.67
CA LEU A 89 16.90 -25.39 18.01
C LEU A 89 17.24 -24.27 19.00
N LYS A 90 16.79 -24.45 20.24
CA LYS A 90 17.18 -23.65 21.40
C LYS A 90 18.65 -23.93 21.75
N VAL A 91 19.28 -22.97 22.42
CA VAL A 91 20.68 -23.11 22.88
C VAL A 91 20.87 -24.37 23.73
N VAL A 92 19.91 -24.70 24.58
CA VAL A 92 19.96 -25.90 25.44
C VAL A 92 19.99 -27.17 24.59
N GLU A 93 19.14 -27.28 23.56
CA GLU A 93 19.08 -28.44 22.67
C GLU A 93 20.39 -28.62 21.88
N LEU A 94 20.98 -27.53 21.41
CA LEU A 94 22.30 -27.55 20.74
C LEU A 94 23.41 -28.04 21.69
N LYS A 95 23.40 -27.60 22.96
CA LYS A 95 24.35 -28.07 23.97
C LYS A 95 24.16 -29.55 24.27
N THR A 96 22.92 -30.04 24.30
CA THR A 96 22.63 -31.47 24.48
C THR A 96 23.21 -32.30 23.33
N ILE A 97 23.09 -31.85 22.08
CA ILE A 97 23.72 -32.52 20.92
C ILE A 97 25.24 -32.56 21.11
N LEU A 98 25.88 -31.42 21.39
CA LEU A 98 27.33 -31.35 21.58
C LEU A 98 27.82 -32.25 22.72
N ALA A 99 27.13 -32.25 23.87
CA ALA A 99 27.49 -33.09 25.02
C ALA A 99 27.42 -34.58 24.69
N LYS A 100 26.39 -35.04 23.96
CA LYS A 100 26.26 -36.44 23.51
C LYS A 100 27.42 -36.90 22.61
N HIS A 101 28.07 -35.95 21.94
CA HIS A 101 29.22 -36.19 21.06
C HIS A 101 30.57 -35.81 21.71
N ASN A 102 30.60 -35.59 23.03
CA ASN A 102 31.79 -35.20 23.79
C ASN A 102 32.47 -33.92 23.28
N LEU A 103 31.69 -32.98 22.76
CA LEU A 103 32.16 -31.67 22.29
C LEU A 103 31.88 -30.58 23.32
N ALA A 104 32.71 -29.54 23.31
CA ALA A 104 32.52 -28.39 24.19
C ALA A 104 31.13 -27.76 24.01
N THR A 105 30.47 -27.41 25.12
CA THR A 105 29.10 -26.86 25.17
C THR A 105 29.04 -25.37 25.49
N SER A 106 30.20 -24.72 25.65
CA SER A 106 30.31 -23.28 25.85
C SER A 106 30.25 -22.52 24.53
N GLY A 107 29.82 -21.26 24.60
CA GLY A 107 29.77 -20.34 23.46
C GLY A 107 28.38 -19.81 23.12
N LYS A 108 28.34 -18.88 22.17
CA LYS A 108 27.11 -18.30 21.61
C LYS A 108 26.45 -19.28 20.64
N LYS A 109 25.14 -19.10 20.37
CA LYS A 109 24.36 -20.02 19.51
C LYS A 109 25.03 -20.29 18.16
N ALA A 110 25.54 -19.26 17.48
CA ALA A 110 26.23 -19.40 16.20
C ALA A 110 27.48 -20.29 16.31
N GLU A 111 28.29 -20.11 17.36
CA GLU A 111 29.48 -20.93 17.61
C GLU A 111 29.12 -22.39 17.87
N LEU A 112 28.04 -22.64 18.63
CA LEU A 112 27.52 -24.00 18.87
C LEU A 112 27.08 -24.66 17.56
N ILE A 113 26.34 -23.94 16.70
CA ILE A 113 25.90 -24.44 15.39
C ILE A 113 27.10 -24.77 14.50
N THR A 114 28.07 -23.86 14.38
CA THR A 114 29.29 -24.10 13.59
C THR A 114 30.05 -25.31 14.10
N ARG A 115 30.16 -25.49 15.43
CA ARG A 115 30.81 -26.65 16.03
C ARG A 115 30.10 -27.96 15.67
N ILE A 116 28.76 -27.98 15.69
CA ILE A 116 27.99 -29.15 15.28
C ILE A 116 28.25 -29.44 13.79
N ILE A 117 28.14 -28.44 12.90
CA ILE A 117 28.33 -28.62 11.45
C ILE A 117 29.73 -29.17 11.13
N ASN A 118 30.76 -28.69 11.82
CA ASN A 118 32.14 -29.09 11.53
C ASN A 118 32.53 -30.48 12.07
N ASN A 119 31.81 -31.00 13.07
CA ASN A 119 32.21 -32.23 13.78
C ASN A 119 31.17 -33.35 13.71
N ILE A 120 29.94 -33.05 13.33
CA ILE A 120 28.81 -33.98 13.36
C ILE A 120 28.12 -33.97 12.00
N ASN A 121 27.86 -35.17 11.47
CA ASN A 121 27.02 -35.31 10.29
C ASN A 121 25.56 -34.95 10.63
N VAL A 122 25.14 -33.76 10.22
CA VAL A 122 23.81 -33.18 10.48
C VAL A 122 22.68 -34.06 9.93
N ASP A 123 22.90 -34.80 8.84
CA ASP A 123 21.89 -35.67 8.23
C ASP A 123 21.50 -36.84 9.13
N LYS A 124 22.35 -37.21 10.09
CA LYS A 124 22.07 -38.28 11.06
C LYS A 124 21.36 -37.80 12.33
N LEU A 125 21.25 -36.48 12.54
CA LEU A 125 20.62 -35.92 13.74
C LEU A 125 19.10 -35.88 13.61
N ASP A 126 18.37 -36.22 14.67
CA ASP A 126 16.92 -36.00 14.74
C ASP A 126 16.64 -34.54 15.09
N ILE A 127 16.56 -33.69 14.07
CA ILE A 127 16.40 -32.24 14.19
C ILE A 127 15.39 -31.71 13.17
N PRO A 128 14.83 -30.50 13.39
CA PRO A 128 13.86 -29.91 12.49
C PRO A 128 14.38 -29.75 11.07
N PHE A 129 13.44 -29.62 10.14
CA PHE A 129 13.71 -29.28 8.75
C PHE A 129 13.35 -27.83 8.46
N GLU A 130 14.07 -27.24 7.50
CA GLU A 130 13.71 -26.02 6.80
C GLU A 130 13.46 -26.30 5.31
N PHE A 131 12.59 -25.49 4.73
CA PHE A 131 12.33 -25.49 3.30
C PHE A 131 13.03 -24.31 2.64
N LYS A 132 13.75 -24.58 1.55
CA LYS A 132 14.44 -23.57 0.75
C LYS A 132 14.05 -23.72 -0.71
N LEU A 133 13.92 -22.60 -1.42
CA LEU A 133 13.63 -22.65 -2.85
C LEU A 133 14.74 -23.37 -3.63
N THR A 134 14.36 -24.15 -4.63
CA THR A 134 15.26 -24.61 -5.69
C THR A 134 15.75 -23.42 -6.53
N LYS A 135 16.82 -23.62 -7.31
CA LYS A 135 17.37 -22.54 -8.15
C LYS A 135 16.38 -22.09 -9.21
N GLU A 136 15.63 -23.04 -9.77
CA GLU A 136 14.58 -22.83 -10.75
C GLU A 136 13.43 -21.99 -10.15
N ALA A 137 12.99 -22.34 -8.93
CA ALA A 137 11.97 -21.58 -8.21
C ALA A 137 12.44 -20.17 -7.84
N GLN A 138 13.71 -20.00 -7.46
CA GLN A 138 14.29 -18.67 -7.19
C GLN A 138 14.25 -17.78 -8.44
N ASN A 139 14.66 -18.32 -9.60
CA ASN A 139 14.63 -17.59 -10.86
C ASN A 139 13.20 -17.18 -11.23
N LEU A 140 12.23 -18.09 -11.07
CA LEU A 140 10.80 -17.80 -11.31
C LEU A 140 10.29 -16.66 -10.43
N ILE A 141 10.66 -16.64 -9.14
CA ILE A 141 10.28 -15.56 -8.22
C ILE A 141 10.92 -14.22 -8.60
N ILE A 142 12.17 -14.23 -9.06
CA ILE A 142 12.86 -13.02 -9.51
C ILE A 142 12.20 -12.45 -10.77
N GLU A 143 11.94 -13.31 -11.76
CA GLU A 143 11.32 -12.95 -13.03
C GLU A 143 9.91 -12.38 -12.86
N HIS A 144 9.16 -12.90 -11.89
CA HIS A 144 7.77 -12.52 -11.60
C HIS A 144 7.62 -11.77 -10.26
N SER A 145 8.66 -11.05 -9.86
CA SER A 145 8.67 -10.28 -8.61
C SER A 145 7.67 -9.13 -8.60
N ASP A 146 7.22 -8.69 -9.77
CA ASP A 146 6.20 -7.68 -9.98
C ASP A 146 4.84 -8.07 -9.37
N TYR A 147 4.41 -9.32 -9.53
CA TYR A 147 3.19 -9.82 -8.89
C TYR A 147 3.30 -9.80 -7.37
N ILE A 148 4.45 -10.19 -6.81
CA ILE A 148 4.68 -10.18 -5.36
C ILE A 148 4.64 -8.74 -4.84
N LYS A 149 5.27 -7.80 -5.55
CA LYS A 149 5.20 -6.36 -5.24
C LYS A 149 3.74 -5.89 -5.25
N ALA A 150 2.96 -6.25 -6.26
CA ALA A 150 1.56 -5.87 -6.38
C ALA A 150 0.68 -6.43 -5.24
N TYR A 151 1.00 -7.61 -4.70
CA TYR A 151 0.27 -8.15 -3.53
C TYR A 151 0.53 -7.36 -2.24
N TYR A 152 1.76 -6.93 -2.04
CA TYR A 152 2.17 -6.22 -0.83
C TYR A 152 2.04 -4.69 -0.96
N ASP A 153 1.67 -4.19 -2.14
CA ASP A 153 1.42 -2.78 -2.35
C ASP A 153 0.14 -2.35 -1.60
N LYS A 154 0.17 -1.15 -1.04
CA LYS A 154 -0.92 -0.59 -0.24
C LYS A 154 -1.86 0.32 -1.05
N ASP A 155 -1.44 0.73 -2.23
CA ASP A 155 -2.11 1.73 -3.06
C ASP A 155 -2.85 1.08 -4.24
N ILE A 156 -2.44 -0.12 -4.65
CA ILE A 156 -3.04 -0.89 -5.73
C ILE A 156 -3.29 -2.34 -5.31
N THR A 157 -4.19 -3.02 -6.01
CA THR A 157 -4.39 -4.46 -5.84
C THR A 157 -3.62 -5.25 -6.90
N MET A 158 -3.25 -6.50 -6.61
CA MET A 158 -2.67 -7.40 -7.61
C MET A 158 -3.62 -7.63 -8.80
N GLU A 159 -4.93 -7.65 -8.55
CA GLU A 159 -5.93 -7.83 -9.60
C GLU A 159 -5.90 -6.66 -10.60
N ASP A 160 -5.94 -5.43 -10.10
CA ASP A 160 -5.85 -4.23 -10.94
C ASP A 160 -4.50 -4.15 -11.67
N TYR A 161 -3.42 -4.54 -10.98
CA TYR A 161 -2.09 -4.65 -11.59
C TYR A 161 -2.09 -5.60 -12.80
N CYS A 162 -2.65 -6.81 -12.65
CA CYS A 162 -2.68 -7.79 -13.75
C CYS A 162 -3.56 -7.31 -14.91
N LYS A 163 -4.73 -6.71 -14.60
CA LYS A 163 -5.61 -6.13 -15.63
C LYS A 163 -4.90 -5.04 -16.41
N GLU A 164 -4.19 -4.15 -15.72
CA GLU A 164 -3.48 -3.04 -16.36
C GLU A 164 -2.28 -3.51 -17.17
N LYS A 165 -1.49 -4.44 -16.62
CA LYS A 165 -0.34 -5.06 -17.30
C LYS A 165 -0.74 -5.65 -18.66
N ASN A 166 -1.87 -6.34 -18.72
CA ASN A 166 -2.39 -6.95 -19.95
C ASN A 166 -2.87 -5.93 -21.00
N ASN A 167 -3.13 -4.68 -20.60
CA ASN A 167 -3.56 -3.61 -21.51
C ASN A 167 -2.39 -2.83 -22.10
N ILE A 168 -1.16 -3.05 -21.63
CA ILE A 168 0.03 -2.31 -22.08
C ILE A 168 0.79 -3.14 -23.11
N SER A 169 1.02 -2.56 -24.30
CA SER A 169 1.60 -3.26 -25.45
C SER A 169 3.14 -3.40 -25.40
N PHE A 170 3.79 -2.79 -24.41
CA PHE A 170 5.24 -2.83 -24.24
C PHE A 170 5.61 -3.44 -22.89
N LYS A 171 6.87 -3.81 -22.73
CA LYS A 171 7.39 -4.36 -21.48
C LYS A 171 7.53 -3.25 -20.43
N ALA A 172 6.45 -2.98 -19.71
CA ALA A 172 6.40 -2.02 -18.63
C ALA A 172 6.97 -2.61 -17.32
N THR A 173 7.61 -1.77 -16.51
CA THR A 173 8.02 -2.13 -15.15
C THR A 173 6.82 -2.14 -14.20
N PHE A 174 7.01 -2.67 -12.98
CA PHE A 174 6.01 -2.53 -11.93
C PHE A 174 5.65 -1.06 -11.66
N GLY A 175 6.65 -0.17 -11.65
CA GLY A 175 6.46 1.26 -11.42
C GLY A 175 5.60 1.90 -12.49
N ASP A 176 5.89 1.65 -13.77
CA ASP A 176 5.12 2.16 -14.91
C ASP A 176 3.63 1.78 -14.81
N ILE A 177 3.36 0.51 -14.46
CA ILE A 177 1.98 -0.01 -14.33
C ILE A 177 1.28 0.62 -13.11
N LYS A 178 1.97 0.69 -11.96
CA LYS A 178 1.45 1.34 -10.75
C LYS A 178 1.12 2.81 -11.04
N TRP A 179 2.02 3.52 -11.73
CA TRP A 179 1.80 4.91 -12.12
C TRP A 179 0.58 5.08 -13.02
N SER A 180 0.42 4.21 -14.02
CA SER A 180 -0.76 4.19 -14.89
C SER A 180 -2.06 4.03 -14.07
N LEU A 181 -2.08 3.07 -13.14
CA LEU A 181 -3.23 2.83 -12.27
C LEU A 181 -3.57 4.05 -11.40
N LEU A 182 -2.55 4.65 -10.77
CA LEU A 182 -2.74 5.83 -9.93
C LEU A 182 -3.24 7.03 -10.74
N ASN A 183 -2.75 7.23 -11.97
CA ASN A 183 -3.26 8.27 -12.86
C ASN A 183 -4.73 8.04 -13.25
N LYS A 184 -5.11 6.79 -13.54
CA LYS A 184 -6.51 6.42 -13.82
C LYS A 184 -7.39 6.66 -12.59
N GLN A 185 -6.92 6.31 -11.40
CA GLN A 185 -7.64 6.55 -10.16
C GLN A 185 -7.83 8.05 -9.91
N ALA A 186 -6.78 8.85 -10.08
CA ALA A 186 -6.85 10.29 -9.92
C ALA A 186 -7.88 10.90 -10.88
N HIS A 187 -7.84 10.51 -12.17
CA HIS A 187 -8.81 10.97 -13.16
C HIS A 187 -10.25 10.61 -12.78
N ARG A 188 -10.51 9.37 -12.36
CA ARG A 188 -11.85 8.93 -11.92
C ARG A 188 -12.34 9.75 -10.72
N ASN A 189 -11.48 9.96 -9.73
CA ASN A 189 -11.83 10.73 -8.53
C ASN A 189 -12.10 12.20 -8.87
N THR A 190 -11.30 12.82 -9.74
CA THR A 190 -11.55 14.18 -10.23
C THR A 190 -12.89 14.29 -10.94
N VAL A 191 -13.20 13.38 -11.88
CA VAL A 191 -14.46 13.42 -12.64
C VAL A 191 -15.68 13.15 -11.76
N SER A 192 -15.54 12.29 -10.75
CA SER A 192 -16.65 11.97 -9.83
C SER A 192 -16.87 13.04 -8.76
N GLY A 193 -15.92 13.98 -8.60
CA GLY A 193 -15.93 14.94 -7.50
C GLY A 193 -15.57 14.29 -6.15
N ASP A 194 -14.81 13.20 -6.16
CA ASP A 194 -14.38 12.49 -4.96
C ASP A 194 -13.02 13.01 -4.48
N PHE A 195 -13.00 14.25 -3.97
CA PHE A 195 -11.74 14.96 -3.71
C PHE A 195 -10.97 14.43 -2.50
N GLY A 196 -11.66 13.86 -1.49
CA GLY A 196 -11.01 13.13 -0.40
C GLY A 196 -10.29 11.88 -0.90
N CYS A 197 -10.91 11.13 -1.82
CA CYS A 197 -10.26 10.01 -2.51
C CYS A 197 -9.13 10.49 -3.43
N LEU A 198 -9.29 11.62 -4.14
CA LEU A 198 -8.23 12.23 -4.95
C LEU A 198 -7.02 12.57 -4.10
N SER A 199 -7.20 13.22 -2.94
CA SER A 199 -6.13 13.54 -2.00
C SER A 199 -5.36 12.27 -1.60
N ASN A 200 -6.05 11.17 -1.28
CA ASN A 200 -5.40 9.89 -0.99
C ASN A 200 -4.61 9.33 -2.18
N THR A 201 -5.14 9.44 -3.41
CA THR A 201 -4.43 9.05 -4.63
C THR A 201 -3.19 9.92 -4.86
N ARG A 202 -3.26 11.24 -4.61
CA ARG A 202 -2.10 12.13 -4.69
C ARG A 202 -1.02 11.70 -3.69
N LYS A 203 -1.37 11.38 -2.43
CA LYS A 203 -0.40 10.81 -1.48
C LYS A 203 0.21 9.50 -1.97
N ALA A 204 -0.55 8.66 -2.66
CA ALA A 204 -0.03 7.42 -3.26
C ALA A 204 0.95 7.70 -4.41
N GLN A 205 0.67 8.69 -5.25
CA GLN A 205 1.58 9.15 -6.32
C GLN A 205 2.87 9.73 -5.75
N GLY A 206 2.78 10.56 -4.70
CA GLY A 206 3.95 11.09 -3.99
C GLY A 206 4.84 9.97 -3.44
N ARG A 207 4.25 8.99 -2.74
CA ARG A 207 4.99 7.82 -2.22
C ARG A 207 5.66 7.00 -3.31
N HIS A 208 4.98 6.81 -4.43
CA HIS A 208 5.55 6.05 -5.55
C HIS A 208 6.80 6.73 -6.10
N LEU A 209 6.74 8.04 -6.35
CA LEU A 209 7.90 8.81 -6.83
C LEU A 209 9.02 8.89 -5.79
N GLU A 210 8.68 8.99 -4.51
CA GLU A 210 9.65 8.96 -3.41
C GLU A 210 10.40 7.62 -3.37
N GLN A 211 9.70 6.49 -3.55
CA GLN A 211 10.31 5.15 -3.63
C GLN A 211 11.23 4.99 -4.85
N GLU A 212 10.99 5.74 -5.91
CA GLU A 212 11.86 5.81 -7.10
C GLU A 212 13.01 6.82 -6.95
N GLY A 213 13.09 7.53 -5.82
CA GLY A 213 14.10 8.55 -5.56
C GLY A 213 13.82 9.90 -6.23
N ASN A 214 12.65 10.09 -6.83
CA ASN A 214 12.25 11.34 -7.46
C ASN A 214 11.59 12.30 -6.45
N ILE A 215 12.41 12.76 -5.50
CA ILE A 215 11.95 13.52 -4.33
C ILE A 215 11.26 14.83 -4.71
N LYS A 216 11.80 15.57 -5.69
CA LYS A 216 11.19 16.82 -6.17
C LYS A 216 9.78 16.63 -6.69
N HIS A 217 9.56 15.63 -7.55
CA HIS A 217 8.22 15.39 -8.08
C HIS A 217 7.31 14.76 -7.02
N ALA A 218 7.84 13.96 -6.09
CA ALA A 218 7.07 13.46 -4.97
C ALA A 218 6.46 14.59 -4.13
N LEU A 219 7.25 15.64 -3.88
CA LEU A 219 6.83 16.83 -3.12
C LEU A 219 5.60 17.52 -3.74
N ILE A 220 5.53 17.63 -5.08
CA ILE A 220 4.36 18.18 -5.80
C ILE A 220 3.07 17.50 -5.32
N TYR A 221 3.05 16.17 -5.30
CA TYR A 221 1.85 15.40 -4.97
C TYR A 221 1.48 15.47 -3.49
N TYR A 222 2.47 15.61 -2.61
CA TYR A 222 2.19 15.82 -1.18
C TYR A 222 1.63 17.22 -0.89
N ILE A 223 2.15 18.26 -1.55
CA ILE A 223 1.61 19.62 -1.45
C ILE A 223 0.20 19.67 -2.06
N GLU A 224 -0.01 19.12 -3.25
CA GLU A 224 -1.34 19.07 -3.91
C GLU A 224 -2.36 18.37 -3.00
N SER A 225 -1.98 17.23 -2.41
CA SER A 225 -2.84 16.52 -1.45
C SER A 225 -3.18 17.37 -0.22
N LEU A 226 -2.21 18.10 0.33
CA LEU A 226 -2.44 18.98 1.48
C LEU A 226 -3.41 20.10 1.10
N ILE A 227 -3.18 20.77 -0.03
CA ILE A 227 -4.06 21.84 -0.54
C ILE A 227 -5.49 21.33 -0.73
N ILE A 228 -5.67 20.18 -1.39
CA ILE A 228 -7.00 19.55 -1.55
C ILE A 228 -7.64 19.33 -0.18
N THR A 229 -6.91 18.76 0.78
CA THR A 229 -7.42 18.43 2.12
C THR A 229 -7.92 19.67 2.87
N ILE A 230 -7.24 20.81 2.74
CA ILE A 230 -7.63 22.05 3.45
C ILE A 230 -8.54 22.97 2.63
N SER A 231 -8.83 22.63 1.38
CA SER A 231 -9.64 23.46 0.48
C SER A 231 -11.15 23.37 0.76
N GLY A 232 -11.55 22.39 1.56
CA GLY A 232 -12.93 22.02 1.82
C GLY A 232 -13.58 21.20 0.70
N LEU A 233 -12.80 20.73 -0.27
CA LEU A 233 -13.28 19.81 -1.29
C LEU A 233 -13.42 18.40 -0.72
N GLU A 234 -14.66 17.92 -0.65
CA GLU A 234 -15.03 16.62 -0.06
C GLU A 234 -15.31 15.53 -1.11
N ASN A 235 -15.64 14.32 -0.63
CA ASN A 235 -16.14 13.26 -1.51
C ASN A 235 -17.59 13.52 -1.95
N ASN A 236 -17.95 13.08 -3.15
CA ASN A 236 -19.23 13.41 -3.80
C ASN A 236 -19.51 14.92 -3.87
N PHE A 237 -18.47 15.76 -4.01
CA PHE A 237 -18.62 17.22 -4.08
C PHE A 237 -19.53 17.67 -5.22
N SER A 238 -19.54 16.92 -6.33
CA SER A 238 -20.46 17.12 -7.46
C SER A 238 -21.95 17.06 -7.07
N ALA A 239 -22.28 16.53 -5.88
CA ALA A 239 -23.62 16.48 -5.34
C ALA A 239 -23.91 17.59 -4.31
N THR A 240 -22.90 18.21 -3.71
CA THR A 240 -23.06 19.26 -2.69
C THR A 240 -22.78 20.66 -3.23
N ASP A 241 -21.84 20.82 -4.16
CA ASP A 241 -21.40 22.09 -4.77
C ASP A 241 -20.92 23.18 -3.79
N TYR A 242 -20.73 22.88 -2.50
CA TYR A 242 -20.16 23.79 -1.50
C TYR A 242 -18.99 23.16 -0.74
N PRO A 243 -17.93 23.95 -0.43
CA PRO A 243 -16.80 23.48 0.37
C PRO A 243 -17.15 23.37 1.85
N VAL A 244 -16.52 22.42 2.53
CA VAL A 244 -16.76 22.07 3.93
C VAL A 244 -15.48 22.19 4.74
N TYR A 245 -15.50 22.96 5.82
CA TYR A 245 -14.35 23.08 6.70
C TYR A 245 -14.34 22.00 7.78
N TYR A 246 -13.22 21.31 7.92
CA TYR A 246 -12.94 20.41 9.04
C TYR A 246 -11.82 21.01 9.92
N PRO A 247 -12.07 21.19 11.23
CA PRO A 247 -11.03 21.56 12.17
C PRO A 247 -9.88 20.55 12.15
N ASP A 248 -8.65 21.04 12.38
CA ASP A 248 -7.44 20.23 12.51
C ASP A 248 -7.15 19.32 11.29
N SER A 249 -7.50 19.80 10.10
CA SER A 249 -7.35 19.08 8.81
C SER A 249 -5.91 18.74 8.41
N ILE A 250 -4.91 19.41 8.98
CA ILE A 250 -3.49 19.08 8.75
C ILE A 250 -2.95 18.26 9.93
N PRO A 251 -2.68 16.96 9.75
CA PRO A 251 -2.00 16.17 10.76
C PRO A 251 -0.51 16.51 10.81
N ASP A 252 0.05 16.54 12.03
CA ASP A 252 1.47 16.82 12.28
C ASP A 252 2.42 15.90 11.49
N TYR A 253 2.09 14.61 11.36
CA TYR A 253 2.90 13.67 10.59
C TYR A 253 2.95 14.00 9.09
N SER A 254 1.88 14.58 8.52
CA SER A 254 1.84 14.91 7.10
C SER A 254 2.69 16.13 6.79
N LEU A 255 2.61 17.16 7.64
CA LEU A 255 3.45 18.35 7.52
C LEU A 255 4.93 18.03 7.72
N LYS A 256 5.25 17.25 8.77
CA LYS A 256 6.63 16.80 9.02
C LYS A 256 7.20 16.00 7.85
N HIS A 257 6.39 15.14 7.22
CA HIS A 257 6.84 14.40 6.04
C HIS A 257 7.23 15.34 4.89
N ILE A 258 6.39 16.34 4.60
CA ILE A 258 6.69 17.38 3.60
C ILE A 258 8.00 18.11 3.94
N GLN A 259 8.14 18.57 5.18
CA GLN A 259 9.33 19.28 5.66
C GLN A 259 10.60 18.42 5.57
N THR A 260 10.53 17.13 5.91
CA THR A 260 11.65 16.20 5.77
C THR A 260 12.08 16.02 4.30
N LEU A 261 11.15 15.97 3.35
CA LEU A 261 11.52 15.92 1.93
C LEU A 261 12.23 17.21 1.50
N MET A 262 11.78 18.36 2.00
CA MET A 262 12.36 19.66 1.70
C MET A 262 13.80 19.82 2.21
N GLU A 263 14.20 19.14 3.30
CA GLU A 263 15.59 19.15 3.78
C GLU A 263 16.61 18.67 2.73
N SER A 264 16.16 17.87 1.76
CA SER A 264 16.99 17.35 0.67
C SER A 264 16.91 18.13 -0.64
N LEU A 265 16.13 19.22 -0.67
CA LEU A 265 15.83 20.01 -1.86
C LEU A 265 16.33 21.45 -1.71
N SER A 266 16.52 22.14 -2.84
CA SER A 266 16.76 23.58 -2.85
C SER A 266 15.47 24.38 -2.68
N ASP A 267 15.56 25.64 -2.29
CA ASP A 267 14.41 26.55 -2.25
C ASP A 267 13.75 26.67 -3.63
N ASP A 268 14.53 26.71 -4.72
CA ASP A 268 14.02 26.72 -6.10
C ASP A 268 13.22 25.45 -6.43
N ASP A 269 13.66 24.28 -5.94
CA ASP A 269 12.93 23.02 -6.13
C ASP A 269 11.63 22.99 -5.32
N TYR A 270 11.61 23.60 -4.13
CA TYR A 270 10.39 23.79 -3.34
C TYR A 270 9.40 24.72 -4.04
N ASP A 271 9.85 25.89 -4.50
CA ASP A 271 8.99 26.85 -5.20
C ASP A 271 8.41 26.24 -6.47
N PHE A 272 9.22 25.53 -7.25
CA PHE A 272 8.75 24.76 -8.40
C PHE A 272 7.68 23.73 -8.00
N ALA A 273 7.93 22.96 -6.94
CA ALA A 273 6.99 21.93 -6.52
C ALA A 273 5.66 22.52 -6.03
N PHE A 274 5.72 23.66 -5.34
CA PHE A 274 4.55 24.39 -4.86
C PHE A 274 3.75 24.98 -6.03
N ASP A 275 4.41 25.60 -7.01
CA ASP A 275 3.77 26.15 -8.22
C ASP A 275 3.06 25.07 -9.04
N GLU A 276 3.72 23.92 -9.25
CA GLU A 276 3.13 22.78 -9.95
C GLU A 276 1.94 22.19 -9.20
N ALA A 277 2.02 22.09 -7.87
CA ALA A 277 0.91 21.62 -7.04
C ALA A 277 -0.29 22.57 -7.13
N LEU A 278 -0.04 23.88 -7.08
CA LEU A 278 -1.07 24.90 -7.20
C LEU A 278 -1.71 24.91 -8.59
N PHE A 279 -0.90 24.78 -9.65
CA PHE A 279 -1.43 24.67 -11.02
C PHE A 279 -2.38 23.49 -11.15
N ARG A 280 -1.97 22.31 -10.67
CA ARG A 280 -2.79 21.07 -10.67
C ARG A 280 -4.08 21.22 -9.87
N PHE A 281 -4.01 21.92 -8.74
CA PHE A 281 -5.20 22.24 -7.95
C PHE A 281 -6.12 23.22 -8.69
N SER A 282 -5.58 24.26 -9.34
CA SER A 282 -6.36 25.30 -10.02
C SER A 282 -7.17 24.79 -11.22
N ILE A 283 -6.75 23.69 -11.84
CA ILE A 283 -7.47 23.07 -12.96
C ILE A 283 -8.58 22.12 -12.49
N LEU A 284 -8.73 21.91 -11.18
CA LEU A 284 -9.92 21.25 -10.62
C LEU A 284 -11.10 22.22 -10.81
N ASN A 285 -12.09 21.81 -11.59
CA ASN A 285 -13.29 22.61 -11.83
C ASN A 285 -14.25 22.53 -10.62
N ALA A 286 -13.83 23.02 -9.45
CA ALA A 286 -14.56 22.94 -8.19
C ALA A 286 -14.37 24.19 -7.33
N ASN A 287 -15.42 24.60 -6.63
CA ASN A 287 -15.41 25.77 -5.75
C ASN A 287 -14.74 25.42 -4.40
N HIS A 288 -13.77 26.22 -3.98
CA HIS A 288 -13.09 26.09 -2.69
C HIS A 288 -13.01 27.44 -1.97
N PHE A 289 -12.79 27.43 -0.65
CA PHE A 289 -12.74 28.68 0.14
C PHE A 289 -11.35 29.33 0.22
N LEU A 290 -10.28 28.64 -0.21
CA LEU A 290 -8.92 29.18 -0.16
C LEU A 290 -8.77 30.41 -1.07
N SER A 291 -8.33 31.52 -0.51
CA SER A 291 -8.02 32.74 -1.27
C SER A 291 -6.55 32.76 -1.70
N LYS A 292 -6.17 33.74 -2.52
CA LYS A 292 -4.75 33.97 -2.86
C LYS A 292 -3.90 34.21 -1.61
N GLU A 293 -4.43 34.94 -0.62
CA GLU A 293 -3.73 35.19 0.65
C GLU A 293 -3.43 33.89 1.40
N ASP A 294 -4.34 32.91 1.36
CA ASP A 294 -4.12 31.59 1.95
C ASP A 294 -3.01 30.84 1.25
N ILE A 295 -3.00 30.88 -0.08
CA ILE A 295 -1.96 30.23 -0.88
C ILE A 295 -0.59 30.85 -0.60
N ASP A 296 -0.51 32.18 -0.54
CA ASP A 296 0.72 32.91 -0.20
C ASP A 296 1.18 32.61 1.23
N TYR A 297 0.23 32.53 2.18
CA TYR A 297 0.50 32.12 3.57
C TYR A 297 1.07 30.70 3.63
N LEU A 298 0.46 29.74 2.92
CA LEU A 298 0.90 28.34 2.90
C LEU A 298 2.30 28.21 2.31
N ARG A 299 2.57 28.88 1.18
CA ARG A 299 3.90 28.85 0.53
C ARG A 299 5.00 29.24 1.51
N VAL A 300 4.75 30.27 2.31
CA VAL A 300 5.74 30.80 3.25
C VAL A 300 5.86 29.96 4.52
N ASN A 301 4.77 29.33 4.98
CA ASN A 301 4.71 28.72 6.30
C ASN A 301 4.79 27.19 6.31
N LEU A 302 4.50 26.48 5.21
CA LEU A 302 4.76 25.04 5.10
C LEU A 302 6.19 24.62 5.51
N PRO A 303 7.27 25.35 5.11
CA PRO A 303 8.63 24.96 5.46
C PRO A 303 8.96 25.05 6.96
N ARG A 304 8.27 25.92 7.71
CA ARG A 304 8.78 26.44 9.00
C ARG A 304 7.78 26.45 10.15
N SER A 305 6.49 26.34 9.85
CA SER A 305 5.44 26.33 10.87
C SER A 305 5.10 24.92 11.32
N THR A 306 4.45 24.84 12.47
CA THR A 306 3.83 23.62 12.99
C THR A 306 2.45 23.41 12.37
N ALA A 307 1.94 22.17 12.43
CA ALA A 307 0.59 21.88 11.97
C ALA A 307 -0.46 22.64 12.78
N GLU A 308 -0.22 22.84 14.09
CA GLU A 308 -1.08 23.64 14.96
C GLU A 308 -1.19 25.09 14.50
N GLU A 309 -0.07 25.75 14.15
CA GLU A 309 -0.07 27.13 13.66
C GLU A 309 -0.88 27.28 12.36
N ILE A 310 -0.69 26.36 11.41
CA ILE A 310 -1.43 26.41 10.14
C ILE A 310 -2.91 26.11 10.36
N ASN A 311 -3.25 25.10 11.18
CA ASN A 311 -4.65 24.80 11.51
C ASN A 311 -5.31 25.99 12.22
N ASN A 312 -4.61 26.67 13.13
CA ASN A 312 -5.10 27.89 13.79
C ASN A 312 -5.35 29.02 12.80
N TYR A 313 -4.49 29.22 11.80
CA TYR A 313 -4.73 30.19 10.71
C TYR A 313 -6.01 29.86 9.92
N LEU A 314 -6.26 28.59 9.65
CA LEU A 314 -7.42 28.14 8.87
C LEU A 314 -8.76 28.20 9.62
N LYS A 315 -8.77 28.44 10.95
CA LYS A 315 -10.01 28.56 11.75
C LYS A 315 -10.95 29.67 11.28
N LYS A 316 -10.46 30.64 10.49
CA LYS A 316 -11.30 31.65 9.83
C LYS A 316 -12.41 31.06 8.94
N TYR A 317 -12.30 29.79 8.55
CA TYR A 317 -13.29 29.05 7.76
C TYR A 317 -14.29 28.24 8.60
N GLU A 318 -14.32 28.40 9.92
CA GLU A 318 -15.25 27.68 10.80
C GLU A 318 -16.74 27.92 10.45
N CYS A 319 -17.06 29.05 9.81
CA CYS A 319 -18.40 29.30 9.26
C CYS A 319 -18.83 28.28 8.18
N TYR A 320 -17.89 27.57 7.54
CA TYR A 320 -18.16 26.49 6.58
C TYR A 320 -18.19 25.10 7.24
N SER A 321 -18.23 25.02 8.57
CA SER A 321 -18.30 23.75 9.30
C SER A 321 -19.68 23.08 9.14
N PRO A 322 -19.76 21.74 8.99
CA PRO A 322 -21.05 21.02 8.93
C PRO A 322 -21.98 21.32 10.11
N LEU A 323 -21.40 21.57 11.29
CA LEU A 323 -22.14 21.82 12.53
C LEU A 323 -22.88 23.18 12.49
N ASN A 324 -22.37 24.15 11.74
CA ASN A 324 -22.99 25.47 11.60
C ASN A 324 -24.07 25.50 10.50
N ASN A 325 -24.06 24.54 9.58
CA ASN A 325 -25.06 24.42 8.51
C ASN A 325 -26.31 23.61 8.92
N LEU A 326 -26.25 22.85 10.01
CA LEU A 326 -27.42 22.12 10.55
C LEU A 326 -28.46 23.03 11.22
N GLU A 327 -28.10 24.25 11.62
CA GLU A 327 -29.06 25.22 12.18
C GLU A 327 -29.89 25.95 11.12
N LEU A 328 -29.57 25.78 9.83
CA LEU A 328 -30.26 26.47 8.73
C LEU A 328 -31.34 25.62 8.03
N ASP A 329 -31.36 24.30 8.24
CA ASP A 329 -32.35 23.39 7.64
C ASP A 329 -33.62 23.18 8.52
N ASP A 330 -33.66 23.74 9.74
CA ASP A 330 -34.84 23.68 10.62
C ASP A 330 -35.80 24.89 10.46
N PHE A 331 -35.56 25.76 9.47
CA PHE A 331 -36.48 26.83 9.09
C PHE A 331 -36.55 27.01 7.57
N GLU A 332 -37.35 26.17 6.89
CA GLU A 332 -38.34 26.60 5.87
C GLU A 332 -39.29 25.47 5.44
#